data_AF-A0A0J6R8Z6-F1
#
_entry.id   AF-A0A0J6R8Z6-F1
#
_cell.length_a   1.000
_cell.length_b   1.000
_cell.length_c   1.000
_cell.angle_alpha   90.00
_cell.angle_beta   90.00
_cell.angle_gamma   90.00
#
_symmetry.space_group_name_H-M   'P 1'
#
loop_
_entity.id
_entity.type
_entity.pdbx_description
1 polymer ?
#
loop_
_entity_poly.entity_id
_entity_poly.type
_entity_poly.pdbx_seq_one_letter_code
_entity_poly.pdbx_strand_id
1 'polypeptide(L)'
;MQRLHEQIKQLRIVTAGQDEIYALVKLMEQRYLQADEGLTQGIVHVHAANQSLHALMALLQDSQEDKHVNCQQMAALLEPIRQELQAGFEQISDVI
;
A
#
# COMPACT_ATOMS: atom_id res chain seq x y z
N MET A 1 -12.55 5.24 5.65
CA MET A 1 -12.27 4.02 6.44
C MET A 1 -12.71 4.16 7.90
N GLN A 2 -12.27 5.16 8.67
CA GLN A 2 -12.67 5.34 10.09
C GLN A 2 -14.17 5.21 10.42
N ARG A 3 -15.08 5.80 9.63
CA ARG A 3 -16.52 5.70 9.88
C ARG A 3 -17.04 4.25 9.82
N LEU A 4 -16.50 3.44 8.92
CA LEU A 4 -16.86 2.02 8.78
C LEU A 4 -16.35 1.20 9.97
N HIS A 5 -15.11 1.46 10.42
CA HIS A 5 -14.56 0.83 11.61
C HIS A 5 -15.42 1.08 12.86
N GLU A 6 -15.84 2.33 13.06
CA GLU A 6 -16.71 2.70 14.17
C GLU A 6 -18.08 2.03 14.07
N GLN A 7 -18.66 1.89 12.87
CA GLN A 7 -19.89 1.13 12.67
C GLN A 7 -19.72 -0.36 13.02
N ILE A 8 -18.60 -0.98 12.65
CA ILE A 8 -18.31 -2.37 12.99
C ILE A 8 -18.17 -2.56 14.51
N LYS A 9 -17.51 -1.63 15.22
CA LYS A 9 -17.43 -1.64 16.69
C LYS A 9 -18.81 -1.56 17.34
N GLN A 10 -19.67 -0.67 16.85
CA GLN A 10 -21.05 -0.55 17.34
C GLN A 10 -21.84 -1.83 17.10
N LEU A 11 -21.73 -2.44 15.91
CA LEU A 11 -22.32 -3.73 15.61
C LEU A 11 -21.85 -4.82 16.57
N ARG A 12 -20.56 -4.84 16.94
CA ARG A 12 -20.00 -5.83 17.86
C ARG A 12 -20.59 -5.70 19.27
N ILE A 13 -20.87 -4.48 19.71
CA ILE A 13 -21.51 -4.21 21.00
C ILE A 13 -22.98 -4.67 20.97
N VAL A 14 -23.72 -4.33 19.92
CA VAL A 14 -25.16 -4.64 19.80
C VAL A 14 -25.42 -6.14 19.62
N THR A 15 -24.48 -6.86 19.02
CA THR A 15 -24.59 -8.31 18.75
C THR A 15 -24.00 -9.18 19.87
N ALA A 16 -23.52 -8.55 20.96
CA ALA A 16 -23.00 -9.28 22.11
C ALA A 16 -24.07 -10.21 22.70
N GLY A 17 -23.77 -11.51 22.77
CA GLY A 17 -24.70 -12.55 23.24
C GLY A 17 -25.56 -13.19 22.14
N GLN A 18 -25.38 -12.81 20.87
CA GLN A 18 -25.95 -13.49 19.71
C GLN A 18 -24.84 -14.26 18.98
N ASP A 19 -24.54 -15.49 19.42
CA ASP A 19 -23.30 -16.20 19.10
C ASP A 19 -22.92 -16.21 17.60
N GLU A 20 -23.85 -16.54 16.71
CA GLU A 20 -23.59 -16.58 15.26
C GLU A 20 -23.35 -15.19 14.65
N ILE A 21 -24.17 -14.21 15.04
CA ILE A 21 -24.08 -12.84 14.52
C ILE A 21 -22.81 -12.16 15.06
N TYR A 22 -22.49 -12.40 16.33
CA TYR A 22 -21.26 -11.93 16.96
C TYR A 22 -20.02 -12.48 16.26
N ALA A 23 -20.01 -13.78 15.91
CA ALA A 23 -18.92 -14.40 15.18
C ALA A 23 -18.73 -13.76 13.79
N LEU A 24 -19.83 -13.48 13.07
CA LEU A 24 -19.79 -12.77 11.79
C LEU A 24 -19.24 -11.35 11.92
N VAL A 25 -19.69 -10.59 12.92
CA VAL A 25 -19.21 -9.22 13.14
C VAL A 25 -17.72 -9.21 13.49
N LYS A 26 -17.25 -10.18 14.29
CA LYS A 26 -15.83 -10.34 14.60
C LYS A 26 -15.00 -10.63 13.35
N LEU A 27 -15.52 -11.49 12.45
CA LEU A 27 -14.88 -11.76 11.17
C LEU A 27 -14.82 -10.49 10.30
N MET A 28 -15.90 -9.71 10.26
CA MET A 28 -15.93 -8.42 9.54
C MET A 28 -14.91 -7.43 10.09
N GLU A 29 -14.78 -7.32 11.42
CA GLU A 29 -13.77 -6.47 12.07
C GLU A 29 -12.35 -6.90 11.69
N GLN A 30 -12.07 -8.21 11.73
CA GLN A 30 -10.78 -8.74 11.32
C GLN A 30 -10.47 -8.46 9.84
N ARG A 31 -11.43 -8.69 8.94
CA ARG A 31 -11.27 -8.41 7.51
C ARG A 31 -11.06 -6.93 7.24
N TYR A 32 -11.77 -6.05 7.97
CA TYR A 32 -11.57 -4.61 7.88
C TYR A 32 -10.15 -4.22 8.28
N LEU A 33 -9.63 -4.75 9.39
CA LEU A 33 -8.28 -4.42 9.87
C LEU A 33 -7.21 -4.92 8.88
N GLN A 34 -7.36 -6.13 8.35
CA GLN A 34 -6.47 -6.67 7.32
C GLN A 34 -6.48 -5.80 6.05
N ALA A 35 -7.67 -5.35 5.63
CA ALA A 35 -7.82 -4.45 4.49
C ALA A 35 -7.17 -3.07 4.73
N ASP A 36 -7.36 -2.49 5.91
CA ASP A 36 -6.78 -1.19 6.28
C ASP A 36 -5.25 -1.26 6.34
N GLU A 37 -4.70 -2.35 6.88
CA GLU A 37 -3.27 -2.62 6.91
C GLU A 37 -2.69 -2.80 5.50
N GLY A 38 -3.29 -3.66 4.68
CA GLY A 38 -2.84 -3.89 3.30
C GLY A 38 -2.88 -2.63 2.45
N LEU A 39 -3.95 -1.83 2.55
CA LEU A 39 -4.03 -0.53 1.87
C LEU A 39 -2.96 0.46 2.36
N THR A 40 -2.73 0.50 3.67
CA THR A 40 -1.71 1.39 4.25
C THR A 40 -0.31 1.00 3.76
N GLN A 41 0.04 -0.29 3.82
CA GLN A 41 1.32 -0.80 3.32
C GLN A 41 1.47 -0.56 1.82
N GLY A 42 0.40 -0.81 1.05
CA GLY A 42 0.38 -0.56 -0.39
C GLY A 42 0.65 0.91 -0.75
N ILE A 43 0.02 1.85 -0.04
CA ILE A 43 0.26 3.29 -0.21
C ILE A 43 1.71 3.65 0.14
N VAL A 44 2.28 3.07 1.20
CA VAL A 44 3.68 3.32 1.60
C VAL A 44 4.64 2.91 0.47
N HIS A 45 4.44 1.73 -0.11
CA HIS A 45 5.24 1.25 -1.25
C HIS A 45 5.12 2.17 -2.48
N VAL A 46 3.90 2.55 -2.86
CA VAL A 46 3.67 3.49 -3.97
C VAL A 46 4.32 4.85 -3.70
N HIS A 47 4.27 5.33 -2.46
CA HIS A 47 4.92 6.57 -2.06
C HIS A 47 6.46 6.47 -2.16
N ALA A 48 7.05 5.38 -1.69
CA ALA A 48 8.48 5.13 -1.78
C ALA A 48 8.95 5.05 -3.24
N ALA A 49 8.20 4.36 -4.11
CA ALA A 49 8.45 4.32 -5.55
C ALA A 49 8.42 5.73 -6.16
N ASN A 50 7.41 6.54 -5.81
CA ASN A 50 7.28 7.90 -6.31
C ASN A 50 8.43 8.80 -5.85
N GLN A 51 8.84 8.73 -4.58
CA GLN A 51 10.00 9.48 -4.07
C GLN A 51 11.29 9.07 -4.79
N SER A 52 11.49 7.77 -5.00
CA SER A 52 12.65 7.23 -5.69
C SER A 52 12.71 7.68 -7.15
N LEU A 53 11.56 7.74 -7.83
CA LEU A 53 11.46 8.27 -9.19
C LEU A 53 11.80 9.77 -9.24
N HIS A 54 11.31 10.57 -8.29
CA HIS A 54 11.66 12.00 -8.20
C HIS A 54 13.16 12.20 -7.97
N ALA A 55 13.78 11.41 -7.09
CA ALA A 55 15.22 11.46 -6.86
C ALA A 55 16.01 11.08 -8.13
N LEU A 56 15.58 10.04 -8.84
CA LEU A 56 16.18 9.63 -10.11
C LEU A 56 16.09 10.75 -11.16
N MET A 57 14.92 11.38 -11.29
CA MET A 57 14.74 12.51 -12.22
C MET A 57 15.63 13.69 -11.86
N ALA A 58 15.76 14.03 -10.58
CA ALA A 58 16.65 15.10 -10.12
C ALA A 58 18.12 14.78 -10.46
N LEU A 59 18.55 13.52 -10.26
CA LEU A 59 19.91 13.08 -10.61
C LEU A 59 20.19 13.16 -12.12
N LEU A 60 19.20 12.82 -12.95
CA LEU A 60 19.32 12.91 -14.41
C LEU A 60 19.29 14.37 -14.91
N GLN A 61 18.65 15.27 -14.17
CA GLN A 61 18.64 16.71 -14.48
C GLN A 61 19.93 17.41 -14.03
N ASP A 62 20.52 16.98 -12.91
CA ASP A 62 21.74 17.54 -12.33
C ASP A 62 23.03 16.95 -12.95
N SER A 63 22.93 15.79 -13.60
CA SER A 63 24.03 15.25 -14.40
C SER A 63 24.31 16.15 -15.60
N GLN A 64 25.32 17.02 -15.47
CA GLN A 64 25.83 17.84 -16.58
C GLN A 64 26.15 16.98 -17.81
N GLU A 65 26.06 17.60 -18.99
CA GLU A 65 25.96 17.06 -20.36
C GLU A 65 26.87 15.86 -20.74
N ASP A 66 27.88 15.52 -19.94
CA ASP A 66 28.84 14.43 -20.21
C ASP A 66 28.52 13.08 -19.54
N LYS A 67 27.62 13.01 -18.55
CA LYS A 67 27.25 11.71 -17.93
C LYS A 67 26.10 11.02 -18.66
N HIS A 68 26.46 10.27 -19.70
CA HIS A 68 25.50 9.43 -20.42
C HIS A 68 25.17 8.18 -19.59
N VAL A 69 23.97 8.14 -19.01
CA VAL A 69 23.43 6.92 -18.40
C VAL A 69 23.04 5.96 -19.52
N ASN A 70 23.70 4.81 -19.59
CA ASN A 70 23.35 3.79 -20.58
C ASN A 70 22.07 3.02 -20.17
N CYS A 71 21.49 2.26 -21.12
CA CYS A 71 20.25 1.52 -20.87
C CYS A 71 20.35 0.52 -19.70
N GLN A 72 21.51 -0.10 -19.47
CA GLN A 72 21.70 -1.05 -18.37
C GLN A 72 21.69 -0.34 -17.01
N GLN A 73 22.35 0.81 -16.92
CA GLN A 73 22.36 1.64 -15.71
C GLN A 73 20.97 2.19 -15.42
N MET A 74 20.24 2.63 -16.46
CA MET A 74 18.86 3.08 -16.30
C MET A 74 17.95 1.94 -15.80
N ALA A 75 18.08 0.74 -16.36
CA ALA A 75 17.32 -0.42 -15.91
C ALA A 75 17.63 -0.76 -14.44
N ALA A 76 18.90 -0.70 -14.03
CA ALA A 76 19.29 -0.93 -12.65
C ALA A 76 18.72 0.12 -11.68
N LEU A 77 18.58 1.38 -12.10
CA LEU A 77 17.99 2.46 -11.30
C LEU A 77 16.46 2.37 -11.22
N LEU A 78 15.81 1.86 -12.27
CA LEU A 78 14.36 1.69 -12.32
C LEU A 78 13.87 0.40 -11.62
N GLU A 79 14.71 -0.61 -11.50
CA GLU A 79 14.31 -1.91 -10.95
C GLU A 79 13.78 -1.82 -9.49
N PRO A 80 14.42 -1.08 -8.56
CA PRO A 80 13.86 -0.88 -7.21
C PRO A 80 12.51 -0.18 -7.23
N ILE A 81 12.30 0.79 -8.13
CA ILE A 81 11.01 1.48 -8.29
C ILE A 81 9.94 0.50 -8.76
N ARG A 82 10.27 -0.36 -9.71
CA ARG A 82 9.37 -1.42 -10.18
C ARG A 82 9.01 -2.40 -9.06
N GLN A 83 9.96 -2.79 -8.23
CA GLN A 83 9.73 -3.69 -7.09
C GLN A 83 8.78 -3.08 -6.06
N GLU A 84 8.98 -1.80 -5.72
CA GLU A 84 8.07 -1.08 -4.82
C GLU A 84 6.67 -0.95 -5.42
N LEU A 85 6.54 -0.62 -6.72
CA LEU A 85 5.23 -0.57 -7.38
C LEU A 85 4.54 -1.94 -7.40
N GLN A 86 5.28 -3.02 -7.62
CA GLN A 86 4.76 -4.38 -7.60
C GLN A 86 4.30 -4.78 -6.20
N ALA A 87 5.11 -4.53 -5.17
CA ALA A 87 4.74 -4.78 -3.79
C ALA A 87 3.50 -3.98 -3.38
N GLY A 88 3.44 -2.70 -3.77
CA GLY A 88 2.28 -1.85 -3.54
C GLY A 88 1.01 -2.37 -4.22
N PHE A 89 1.13 -2.85 -5.46
CA PHE A 89 0.02 -3.44 -6.20
C PHE A 89 -0.49 -4.73 -5.55
N GLU A 90 0.39 -5.62 -5.11
CA GLU A 90 0.02 -6.86 -4.42
C GLU A 90 -0.73 -6.56 -3.12
N GLN A 91 -0.22 -5.65 -2.29
CA GLN A 91 -0.86 -5.26 -1.03
C GLN A 91 -2.24 -4.61 -1.21
N ILE A 92 -2.46 -3.85 -2.29
CA ILE A 92 -3.76 -3.24 -2.59
C ILE A 92 -4.71 -4.26 -3.23
N SER A 93 -4.20 -5.15 -4.08
CA SER A 93 -5.01 -6.13 -4.80
C SER A 93 -5.54 -7.24 -3.89
N ASP A 94 -4.79 -7.61 -2.85
CA ASP A 94 -5.27 -8.56 -1.83
C ASP A 94 -6.44 -8.01 -0.99
N VAL A 95 -6.74 -6.71 -1.12
CA VAL A 95 -7.85 -6.03 -0.45
C VAL A 95 -9.10 -5.88 -1.34
N ILE A 96 -8.94 -5.90 -2.67
CA ILE A 96 -10.01 -5.68 -3.68
C ILE A 96 -10.60 -7.00 -4.15
#